data_AF-A0A0D2BR52-F1
#
_entry.id   AF-A0A0D2BR52-F1
#
_cell.length_a   1.000
_cell.length_b   1.000
_cell.length_c   1.000
_cell.angle_alpha   90.00
_cell.angle_beta   90.00
_cell.angle_gamma   90.00
#
_symmetry.space_group_name_H-M   'P 1'
#
loop_
_entity.id
_entity.type
_entity.pdbx_description
1 polymer ?
#
loop_
_entity_poly.entity_id
_entity_poly.type
_entity_poly.pdbx_seq_one_letter_code
_entity_poly.pdbx_strand_id
1 'polypeptide(L)'
;MAESTSEDPVLPPLSAADFRLFNRLAEEMEFYHSMLRSTWDQVYAGTAPGSRLKPSQLISLGLRFCQHLEVHHDIEEAHWFPVLGRKMAGFQARGFAKEQHKEMHKGLERLVPYLTGCRSGDRELRREEVREIMDSFAQVLWSHLEDEVRELGAENMRKYWTKDEMRSFPF
;
A
#
# COMPACT_ATOMS: atom_id res chain seq x y z
N MET A 1 13.50 37.64 -6.76
CA MET A 1 14.15 36.36 -6.36
C MET A 1 13.81 35.37 -7.45
N ALA A 2 14.80 34.75 -8.07
CA ALA A 2 14.62 33.93 -9.26
C ALA A 2 13.91 32.60 -8.91
N GLU A 3 12.80 32.32 -9.57
CA GLU A 3 12.20 30.98 -9.63
C GLU A 3 13.14 30.09 -10.45
N SER A 4 13.75 29.09 -9.81
CA SER A 4 14.45 28.02 -10.53
C SER A 4 13.43 26.97 -10.96
N THR A 5 12.91 27.10 -12.17
CA THR A 5 12.24 25.99 -12.86
C THR A 5 13.33 25.01 -13.29
N SER A 6 13.67 24.03 -12.44
CA SER A 6 14.45 22.88 -12.87
C SER A 6 13.55 21.98 -13.70
N GLU A 7 13.52 22.18 -15.01
CA GLU A 7 12.96 21.19 -15.92
C GLU A 7 13.79 19.91 -15.80
N ASP A 8 13.16 18.82 -15.37
CA ASP A 8 13.79 17.51 -15.36
C ASP A 8 14.32 17.19 -16.77
N PRO A 9 15.59 16.76 -16.93
CA PRO A 9 16.14 16.47 -18.24
C PRO A 9 15.32 15.39 -18.95
N VAL A 10 14.89 15.68 -20.18
CA VAL A 10 14.13 14.73 -21.00
C VAL A 10 15.04 13.56 -21.37
N LEU A 11 14.82 12.43 -20.69
CA LEU A 11 15.56 11.19 -20.93
C LEU A 11 15.07 10.49 -22.22
N PRO A 12 15.94 9.83 -22.99
CA PRO A 12 15.54 9.11 -24.19
C PRO A 12 14.52 8.00 -23.86
N PRO A 13 13.63 7.60 -24.78
CA PRO A 13 12.68 6.52 -24.54
C PRO A 13 13.38 5.22 -24.12
N LEU A 14 12.79 4.50 -23.15
CA LEU A 14 13.29 3.19 -22.75
C LEU A 14 13.06 2.13 -23.84
N SER A 15 14.04 1.25 -24.02
CA SER A 15 13.79 -0.02 -24.73
C SER A 15 12.80 -0.87 -23.92
N ALA A 16 12.09 -1.79 -24.56
CA ALA A 16 11.17 -2.69 -23.85
C ALA A 16 11.87 -3.53 -22.76
N ALA A 17 13.14 -3.89 -22.96
CA ALA A 17 13.93 -4.62 -21.97
C ALA A 17 14.30 -3.74 -20.77
N ASP A 18 14.73 -2.50 -21.03
CA ASP A 18 15.06 -1.58 -19.95
C ASP A 18 13.80 -1.13 -19.19
N PHE A 19 12.67 -0.93 -19.87
CA PHE A 19 11.38 -0.68 -19.23
C PHE A 19 11.04 -1.77 -18.21
N ARG A 20 11.03 -3.05 -18.63
CA ARG A 20 10.75 -4.16 -17.70
C ARG A 20 11.72 -4.22 -16.52
N LEU A 21 13.00 -3.93 -16.75
CA LEU A 21 13.99 -3.91 -15.67
C LEU A 21 13.68 -2.83 -14.64
N PHE A 22 13.36 -1.61 -15.08
CA PHE A 22 13.04 -0.50 -14.18
C PHE A 22 11.64 -0.62 -13.55
N ASN A 23 10.69 -1.26 -14.24
CA ASN A 23 9.30 -1.37 -13.80
C ASN A 23 9.04 -2.52 -12.83
N ARG A 24 10.03 -3.39 -12.59
CA ARG A 24 9.83 -4.65 -11.87
C ARG A 24 9.22 -4.45 -10.47
N LEU A 25 9.69 -3.46 -9.71
CA LEU A 25 9.14 -3.17 -8.38
C LEU A 25 7.69 -2.68 -8.47
N ALA A 26 7.34 -1.83 -9.44
CA ALA A 26 5.95 -1.40 -9.64
C ALA A 26 5.03 -2.56 -10.01
N GLU A 27 5.48 -3.51 -10.84
CA GLU A 27 4.69 -4.70 -11.19
C GLU A 27 4.44 -5.61 -9.99
N GLU A 28 5.47 -5.83 -9.17
CA GLU A 28 5.35 -6.61 -7.95
C GLU A 28 4.45 -5.91 -6.92
N MET A 29 4.63 -4.60 -6.75
CA MET A 29 3.82 -3.78 -5.87
C MET A 29 2.35 -3.81 -6.27
N GLU A 30 2.06 -3.59 -7.55
CA GLU A 30 0.70 -3.59 -8.08
C GLU A 30 0.01 -4.96 -7.94
N PHE A 31 0.76 -6.07 -7.97
CA PHE A 31 0.22 -7.40 -7.70
C PHE A 31 -0.29 -7.53 -6.26
N TYR A 32 0.51 -7.15 -5.27
CA TYR A 32 0.11 -7.19 -3.85
C TYR A 32 -1.01 -6.17 -3.57
N HIS A 33 -0.90 -4.96 -4.12
CA HIS A 33 -1.91 -3.91 -4.01
C HIS A 33 -3.25 -4.35 -4.60
N SER A 34 -3.25 -5.05 -5.74
CA SER A 34 -4.48 -5.61 -6.33
C SER A 34 -5.18 -6.61 -5.40
N MET A 35 -4.43 -7.44 -4.68
CA MET A 35 -4.99 -8.36 -3.69
C MET A 35 -5.56 -7.62 -2.47
N LEU A 36 -4.90 -6.54 -2.03
CA LEU A 36 -5.38 -5.67 -0.95
C LEU A 36 -6.69 -4.97 -1.34
N ARG A 37 -6.74 -4.34 -2.53
CA ARG A 37 -7.97 -3.71 -3.08
C ARG A 37 -9.10 -4.72 -3.19
N SER A 38 -8.83 -5.90 -3.74
CA SER A 38 -9.84 -6.95 -3.87
C SER A 38 -10.41 -7.40 -2.52
N THR A 39 -9.56 -7.54 -1.49
CA THR A 39 -10.01 -7.93 -0.16
C THR A 39 -10.75 -6.78 0.53
N TRP A 40 -10.28 -5.54 0.38
CA TRP A 40 -10.96 -4.34 0.84
C TRP A 40 -12.38 -4.26 0.31
N ASP A 41 -12.56 -4.37 -1.01
CA ASP A 41 -13.88 -4.26 -1.65
C ASP A 41 -14.85 -5.34 -1.16
N GLN A 42 -14.36 -6.56 -0.93
CA GLN A 42 -15.16 -7.65 -0.36
C GLN A 42 -15.61 -7.33 1.07
N VAL A 43 -14.71 -6.83 1.92
CA VAL A 43 -15.05 -6.43 3.30
C VAL A 43 -16.03 -5.27 3.27
N TYR A 44 -15.77 -4.24 2.46
CA TYR A 44 -16.56 -3.04 2.36
C TYR A 44 -17.98 -3.34 1.83
N ALA A 45 -18.12 -4.14 0.78
CA ALA A 45 -19.42 -4.63 0.32
C ALA A 45 -20.10 -5.50 1.37
N GLY A 46 -19.33 -6.26 2.14
CA GLY A 46 -19.77 -7.01 3.30
C GLY A 46 -20.45 -6.13 4.36
N THR A 47 -20.08 -4.86 4.50
CA THR A 47 -20.70 -3.95 5.49
C THR A 47 -22.03 -3.34 5.03
N ALA A 48 -22.38 -3.43 3.75
CA ALA A 48 -23.57 -2.75 3.21
C ALA A 48 -24.89 -3.31 3.80
N PRO A 49 -25.95 -2.48 3.93
CA PRO A 49 -27.29 -2.95 4.27
C PRO A 49 -27.75 -4.05 3.31
N GLY A 50 -28.32 -5.13 3.83
CA GLY A 50 -28.79 -6.27 3.03
C GLY A 50 -27.69 -7.20 2.52
N SER A 51 -26.43 -7.00 2.92
CA SER A 51 -25.34 -7.93 2.60
C SER A 51 -25.65 -9.35 3.07
N ARG A 52 -25.50 -10.33 2.17
CA ARG A 52 -25.70 -11.76 2.44
C ARG A 52 -24.49 -12.44 3.10
N LEU A 53 -23.38 -11.71 3.23
CA LEU A 53 -22.13 -12.26 3.75
C LEU A 53 -22.26 -12.55 5.25
N LYS A 54 -22.01 -13.77 5.69
CA LYS A 54 -22.22 -14.15 7.09
C LYS A 54 -21.29 -13.36 8.03
N PRO A 55 -21.69 -13.03 9.26
CA PRO A 55 -20.84 -12.33 10.23
C PRO A 55 -19.44 -12.94 10.38
N SER A 56 -19.34 -14.27 10.51
CA SER A 56 -18.06 -14.98 10.62
C SER A 56 -17.17 -14.84 9.37
N GLN A 57 -17.78 -14.78 8.17
CA GLN A 57 -17.05 -14.54 6.93
C GLN A 57 -16.54 -13.10 6.85
N LEU A 58 -17.33 -12.11 7.30
CA LEU A 58 -16.92 -10.70 7.31
C LEU A 58 -15.74 -10.50 8.25
N ILE A 59 -15.82 -11.09 9.45
CA ILE A 59 -14.74 -11.09 10.44
C ILE A 59 -13.47 -11.73 9.85
N SER A 60 -13.60 -12.89 9.23
CA SER A 60 -12.45 -13.61 8.66
C SER A 60 -11.80 -12.84 7.50
N LEU A 61 -12.60 -12.22 6.64
CA LEU A 61 -12.08 -11.39 5.53
C LEU A 61 -11.41 -10.13 6.06
N GLY A 62 -12.01 -9.43 7.03
CA GLY A 62 -11.44 -8.22 7.61
C GLY A 62 -10.12 -8.49 8.35
N LEU A 63 -10.04 -9.57 9.13
CA LEU A 63 -8.79 -9.96 9.79
C LEU A 63 -7.70 -10.36 8.78
N ARG A 64 -8.07 -11.04 7.69
CA ARG A 64 -7.12 -11.37 6.62
C ARG A 64 -6.61 -10.12 5.91
N PHE A 65 -7.48 -9.15 5.64
CA PHE A 65 -7.08 -7.85 5.09
C PHE A 65 -6.05 -7.17 6.00
N CYS A 66 -6.35 -7.07 7.31
CA CYS A 66 -5.46 -6.43 8.27
C CYS A 66 -4.09 -7.12 8.32
N GLN A 67 -4.08 -8.45 8.42
CA GLN A 67 -2.85 -9.24 8.47
C GLN A 67 -2.03 -9.08 7.19
N HIS A 68 -2.67 -9.09 6.02
CA HIS A 68 -1.98 -8.94 4.75
C HIS A 68 -1.37 -7.54 4.62
N LEU A 69 -2.11 -6.49 4.98
CA LEU A 69 -1.63 -5.11 4.94
C LEU A 69 -0.45 -4.90 5.90
N GLU A 70 -0.54 -5.45 7.12
CA GLU A 70 0.53 -5.38 8.12
C GLU A 70 1.81 -6.08 7.66
N VAL A 71 1.72 -7.33 7.19
CA VAL A 71 2.90 -8.07 6.69
C VAL A 71 3.53 -7.40 5.47
N HIS A 72 2.71 -6.86 4.58
CA HIS A 72 3.16 -6.14 3.40
C HIS A 72 3.99 -4.90 3.79
N HIS A 73 3.46 -4.04 4.67
CA HIS A 73 4.20 -2.88 5.17
C HIS A 73 5.46 -3.28 5.95
N ASP A 74 5.41 -4.36 6.75
CA ASP A 74 6.56 -4.84 7.51
C ASP A 74 7.72 -5.23 6.56
N ILE A 75 7.42 -5.91 5.46
CA ILE A 75 8.43 -6.30 4.45
C ILE A 75 9.02 -5.05 3.82
N GLU A 76 8.19 -4.09 3.41
CA GLU A 76 8.63 -2.86 2.78
C GLU A 76 9.53 -2.06 3.71
N GLU A 77 9.10 -1.83 4.94
CA GLU A 77 9.84 -1.03 5.91
C GLU A 77 11.14 -1.71 6.37
N ALA A 78 11.16 -3.04 6.44
CA ALA A 78 12.35 -3.80 6.83
C ALA A 78 13.36 -3.99 5.69
N HIS A 79 12.90 -4.10 4.45
CA HIS A 79 13.74 -4.56 3.34
C HIS A 79 13.82 -3.60 2.16
N TRP A 80 12.70 -2.99 1.72
CA TRP A 80 12.66 -2.19 0.50
C TRP A 80 12.95 -0.71 0.76
N PHE A 81 12.25 -0.09 1.71
CA PHE A 81 12.39 1.33 2.04
C PHE A 81 13.83 1.71 2.46
N PRO A 82 14.57 0.88 3.22
CA PRO A 82 15.97 1.17 3.52
C PRO A 82 16.89 1.24 2.29
N VAL A 83 16.54 0.53 1.21
CA VAL A 83 17.29 0.57 -0.06
C VAL A 83 16.81 1.74 -0.91
N LEU A 84 15.50 1.88 -1.10
CA LEU A 84 14.88 2.96 -1.89
C LEU A 84 15.25 4.34 -1.33
N GLY A 85 15.16 4.50 0.00
CA GLY A 85 15.44 5.74 0.73
C GLY A 85 16.88 6.26 0.60
N ARG A 86 17.81 5.45 0.06
CA ARG A 86 19.17 5.91 -0.27
C ARG A 86 19.18 6.97 -1.37
N LYS A 87 18.19 6.92 -2.28
CA LYS A 87 18.12 7.82 -3.45
C LYS A 87 16.77 8.48 -3.65
N MET A 88 15.70 7.95 -3.07
CA MET A 88 14.33 8.42 -3.27
C MET A 88 13.76 8.94 -1.96
N ALA A 89 13.59 10.26 -1.86
CA ALA A 89 13.18 10.94 -0.62
C ALA A 89 11.84 10.43 -0.07
N GLY A 90 10.92 10.00 -0.96
CA GLY A 90 9.62 9.45 -0.58
C GLY A 90 9.65 8.19 0.29
N PHE A 91 10.77 7.46 0.29
CA PHE A 91 10.96 6.22 1.06
C PHE A 91 11.90 6.40 2.26
N GLN A 92 12.31 7.62 2.56
CA GLN A 92 13.11 7.93 3.75
C GLN A 92 12.26 7.88 5.04
N ALA A 93 12.91 8.02 6.20
CA ALA A 93 12.25 7.95 7.52
C ALA A 93 11.07 8.93 7.70
N ARG A 94 11.05 10.04 6.96
CA ARG A 94 9.95 11.03 6.93
C ARG A 94 9.39 11.23 5.51
N GLY A 95 9.54 10.20 4.67
CA GLY A 95 8.98 10.17 3.34
C GLY A 95 7.50 9.82 3.36
N PHE A 96 6.80 10.13 2.27
CA PHE A 96 5.35 9.97 2.18
C PHE A 96 4.90 8.53 2.49
N ALA A 97 5.63 7.49 2.03
CA ALA A 97 5.21 6.11 2.16
C ALA A 97 5.09 5.68 3.64
N LYS A 98 6.12 5.98 4.45
CA LYS A 98 6.08 5.70 5.90
C LYS A 98 5.05 6.54 6.65
N GLU A 99 4.82 7.79 6.25
CA GLU A 99 3.78 8.62 6.85
C GLU A 99 2.39 8.05 6.54
N GLN A 100 2.15 7.61 5.31
CA GLN A 100 0.91 6.93 4.91
C GLN A 100 0.72 5.61 5.66
N HIS A 101 1.76 4.77 5.78
CA HIS A 101 1.73 3.55 6.60
C HIS A 101 1.25 3.86 8.01
N LYS A 102 1.88 4.83 8.67
CA LYS A 102 1.52 5.22 10.03
C LYS A 102 0.04 5.59 10.17
N GLU A 103 -0.51 6.34 9.23
CA GLU A 103 -1.93 6.70 9.26
C GLU A 103 -2.84 5.49 9.00
N MET A 104 -2.47 4.58 8.10
CA MET A 104 -3.20 3.32 7.89
C MET A 104 -3.17 2.42 9.13
N HIS A 105 -2.02 2.31 9.80
CA HIS A 105 -1.87 1.51 11.02
C HIS A 105 -2.77 2.01 12.16
N LYS A 106 -3.05 3.32 12.27
CA LYS A 106 -4.07 3.81 13.22
C LYS A 106 -5.47 3.24 12.94
N GLY A 107 -5.79 3.01 11.67
CA GLY A 107 -7.03 2.32 11.26
C GLY A 107 -7.02 0.84 11.67
N LEU A 108 -5.90 0.16 11.44
CA LEU A 108 -5.73 -1.25 11.81
C LEU A 108 -5.76 -1.47 13.34
N GLU A 109 -5.15 -0.57 14.11
CA GLU A 109 -5.19 -0.55 15.58
C GLU A 109 -6.62 -0.48 16.13
N ARG A 110 -7.58 -0.01 15.33
CA ARG A 110 -9.02 -0.01 15.67
C ARG A 110 -9.72 -1.25 15.12
N LEU A 111 -9.46 -1.62 13.86
CA LEU A 111 -10.19 -2.68 13.17
C LEU A 111 -9.84 -4.08 13.71
N VAL A 112 -8.56 -4.35 13.98
CA VAL A 112 -8.10 -5.67 14.43
C VAL A 112 -8.68 -6.04 15.80
N PRO A 113 -8.62 -5.19 16.85
CA PRO A 113 -9.26 -5.52 18.13
C PRO A 113 -10.77 -5.65 18.00
N TYR A 114 -11.42 -4.80 17.20
CA TYR A 114 -12.87 -4.88 16.95
C TYR A 114 -13.28 -6.25 16.41
N LEU A 115 -12.66 -6.67 15.30
CA LEU A 115 -12.98 -7.94 14.64
C LEU A 115 -12.57 -9.14 15.49
N THR A 116 -11.48 -9.03 16.25
CA THR A 116 -11.04 -10.09 17.17
C THR A 116 -12.03 -10.29 18.31
N GLY A 117 -12.54 -9.20 18.93
CA GLY A 117 -13.59 -9.28 19.94
C GLY A 117 -14.90 -9.84 19.39
N CYS A 118 -15.23 -9.53 18.13
CA CYS A 118 -16.37 -10.15 17.46
C CYS A 118 -16.16 -11.65 17.22
N ARG A 119 -14.92 -12.07 16.92
CA ARG A 119 -14.56 -13.48 16.70
C ARG A 119 -14.62 -14.31 17.98
N SER A 120 -14.21 -13.74 19.12
CA SER A 120 -14.24 -14.42 20.43
C SER A 120 -15.64 -14.45 21.05
N GLY A 121 -16.55 -13.60 20.58
CA GLY A 121 -17.89 -13.46 21.15
C GLY A 121 -17.98 -12.43 22.28
N ASP A 122 -16.89 -11.71 22.56
CA ASP A 122 -16.86 -10.61 23.54
C ASP A 122 -17.63 -9.37 23.04
N ARG A 123 -17.90 -9.32 21.74
CA ARG A 123 -18.62 -8.24 21.07
C ARG A 123 -19.54 -8.77 19.98
N GLU A 124 -20.72 -8.16 19.82
CA GLU A 124 -21.57 -8.40 18.66
C GLU A 124 -21.07 -7.61 17.44
N LEU A 125 -21.04 -8.26 16.26
CA LEU A 125 -20.62 -7.62 15.03
C LEU A 125 -21.66 -6.58 14.55
N ARG A 126 -21.25 -5.31 14.49
CA ARG A 126 -21.99 -4.21 13.89
C ARG A 126 -21.33 -3.80 12.57
N ARG A 127 -22.01 -4.05 11.45
CA ARG A 127 -21.47 -3.74 10.11
C ARG A 127 -21.16 -2.27 9.90
N GLU A 128 -22.00 -1.40 10.46
CA GLU A 128 -21.81 0.06 10.46
C GLU A 128 -20.49 0.46 11.12
N GLU A 129 -20.15 -0.12 12.27
CA GLU A 129 -18.88 0.18 12.95
C GLU A 129 -17.67 -0.32 12.15
N VAL A 130 -17.77 -1.50 11.52
CA VAL A 130 -16.71 -1.98 10.61
C VAL A 130 -16.49 -0.99 9.47
N ARG A 131 -17.58 -0.50 8.87
CA ARG A 131 -17.53 0.50 7.79
C ARG A 131 -16.92 1.81 8.26
N GLU A 132 -17.36 2.34 9.40
CA GLU A 132 -16.83 3.59 9.96
C GLU A 132 -15.33 3.51 10.25
N ILE A 133 -14.86 2.36 10.76
CA ILE A 133 -13.43 2.16 10.97
C ILE A 133 -12.70 2.12 9.62
N MET A 134 -13.21 1.39 8.62
CA MET A 134 -12.63 1.37 7.27
C MET A 134 -12.57 2.77 6.65
N ASP A 135 -13.69 3.51 6.66
CA ASP A 135 -13.79 4.86 6.10
C ASP A 135 -12.74 5.82 6.71
N SER A 136 -12.35 5.60 7.98
CA SER A 136 -11.37 6.46 8.65
C SER A 136 -9.95 6.42 8.09
N PHE A 137 -9.60 5.39 7.30
CA PHE A 137 -8.29 5.30 6.63
C PHE A 137 -8.41 4.96 5.13
N ALA A 138 -9.63 4.97 4.58
CA ALA A 138 -9.87 4.63 3.18
C ALA A 138 -9.09 5.53 2.23
N GLN A 139 -9.18 6.85 2.43
CA GLN A 139 -8.51 7.82 1.55
C GLN A 139 -7.00 7.60 1.52
N VAL A 140 -6.36 7.45 2.69
CA VAL A 140 -4.90 7.26 2.76
C VAL A 140 -4.48 5.91 2.16
N LEU A 141 -5.27 4.85 2.36
CA LEU A 141 -5.02 3.56 1.72
C LEU A 141 -5.05 3.68 0.20
N TRP A 142 -6.12 4.22 -0.38
CA TRP A 142 -6.22 4.32 -1.85
C TRP A 142 -5.11 5.19 -2.44
N SER A 143 -4.80 6.34 -1.83
CA SER A 143 -3.70 7.18 -2.29
C SER A 143 -2.35 6.47 -2.18
N HIS A 144 -2.08 5.78 -1.08
CA HIS A 144 -0.84 5.03 -0.90
C HIS A 144 -0.65 3.97 -1.99
N LEU A 145 -1.69 3.15 -2.22
CA LEU A 145 -1.64 2.07 -3.21
C LEU A 145 -1.37 2.58 -4.65
N GLU A 146 -1.70 3.84 -4.95
CA GLU A 146 -1.44 4.50 -6.23
C GLU A 146 -0.09 5.22 -6.26
N ASP A 147 0.19 6.02 -5.23
CA ASP A 147 1.39 6.86 -5.13
C ASP A 147 2.65 6.00 -5.18
N GLU A 148 2.66 4.89 -4.45
CA GLU A 148 3.83 4.02 -4.38
C GLU A 148 4.11 3.31 -5.70
N VAL A 149 3.09 2.76 -6.36
CA VAL A 149 3.24 2.15 -7.69
C VAL A 149 3.75 3.17 -8.70
N ARG A 150 3.26 4.41 -8.65
CA ARG A 150 3.75 5.50 -9.49
C ARG A 150 5.21 5.82 -9.22
N GLU A 151 5.61 5.92 -7.96
CA GLU A 151 6.99 6.21 -7.56
C GLU A 151 7.96 5.08 -7.95
N LEU A 152 7.51 3.82 -7.89
CA LEU A 152 8.26 2.64 -8.31
C LEU A 152 8.21 2.38 -9.83
N GLY A 153 7.48 3.21 -10.59
CA GLY A 153 7.33 3.06 -12.03
C GLY A 153 8.64 3.33 -12.78
N ALA A 154 8.79 2.69 -13.95
CA ALA A 154 10.05 2.71 -14.71
C ALA A 154 10.63 4.11 -14.97
N GLU A 155 9.77 5.07 -15.34
CA GLU A 155 10.18 6.45 -15.65
C GLU A 155 10.68 7.21 -14.44
N ASN A 156 10.17 6.92 -13.24
CA ASN A 156 10.67 7.55 -12.02
C ASN A 156 11.93 6.83 -11.52
N MET A 157 11.90 5.49 -11.51
CA MET A 157 13.04 4.67 -11.08
C MET A 157 14.31 4.97 -11.87
N ARG A 158 14.22 5.18 -13.19
CA ARG A 158 15.39 5.48 -14.04
C ARG A 158 16.01 6.86 -13.80
N LYS A 159 15.34 7.76 -13.06
CA LYS A 159 15.93 9.04 -12.62
C LYS A 159 16.97 8.83 -11.52
N TYR A 160 16.81 7.79 -10.70
CA TYR A 160 17.61 7.55 -9.50
C TYR A 160 18.55 6.34 -9.62
N TRP A 161 18.15 5.33 -10.39
CA TRP A 161 18.82 4.03 -10.42
C TRP A 161 19.41 3.74 -11.80
N THR A 162 20.61 3.17 -11.79
CA THR A 162 21.23 2.60 -13.00
C THR A 162 20.73 1.18 -13.24
N LYS A 163 20.97 0.64 -14.45
CA LYS A 163 20.58 -0.74 -14.79
C LYS A 163 21.28 -1.78 -13.94
N ASP A 164 22.56 -1.57 -13.61
CA ASP A 164 23.32 -2.52 -12.80
C ASP A 164 22.87 -2.51 -11.34
N GLU A 165 22.48 -1.36 -10.81
CA GLU A 165 21.85 -1.25 -9.49
C GLU A 165 20.49 -1.95 -9.47
N MET A 166 19.65 -1.73 -10.49
CA MET A 166 18.36 -2.43 -10.60
C MET A 166 18.53 -3.95 -10.71
N ARG A 167 19.56 -4.45 -11.40
CA ARG A 167 19.85 -5.90 -11.46
C ARG A 167 20.28 -6.48 -10.12
N SER A 168 20.84 -5.64 -9.25
CA SER A 168 21.33 -6.02 -7.92
C SER A 168 20.34 -5.68 -6.81
N PHE A 169 19.15 -5.18 -7.16
CA PHE A 169 18.12 -4.81 -6.19
C PHE A 169 17.59 -6.07 -5.49
N PRO A 170 17.33 -6.03 -4.17
CA PRO A 170 16.80 -7.16 -3.43
C PRO A 170 15.30 -7.35 -3.72
N PHE A 171 15.00 -7.98 -4.86
CA PHE A 171 13.68 -8.51 -5.17
C PHE A 171 13.40 -9.78 -4.39
#